data_AF-A0A914Q3R2-F1
#
_entry.id   AF-A0A914Q3R2-F1
#
_cell.length_a   1.000
_cell.length_b   1.000
_cell.length_c   1.000
_cell.angle_alpha   90.00
_cell.angle_beta   90.00
_cell.angle_gamma   90.00
#
_symmetry.space_group_name_H-M   'P 1'
#
loop_
_entity.id
_entity.type
_entity.pdbx_description
1 polymer ?
#
loop_
_entity_poly.entity_id
_entity_poly.type
_entity_poly.pdbx_seq_one_letter_code
_entity_poly.pdbx_strand_id
1 'polypeptide(L)'
;MNGCTLFVALWELLDIVSNGATIKNRVKGIIFDSSPANVQPMQIANAVTFATLPKSKYSEIFRPFYKLLIAGFFTSLRAFEWIQSFFDSTAFEKNNAYFRILKILDLPKNQLFLYSNSDEICSDHSIEDFIKNQKERGINVLSQCWKTSEHVQHFRAHPEEYTKICKQFLDDYVNPH
;
A
#
# COMPACT_ATOMS: atom_id res chain seq x y z
N MET A 1 2.94 -1.98 4.91
CA MET A 1 3.77 -1.71 3.72
C MET A 1 4.65 -0.50 3.95
N ASN A 2 5.95 -0.63 3.69
CA ASN A 2 6.92 0.43 3.98
C ASN A 2 6.68 1.71 3.15
N GLY A 3 6.35 1.57 1.85
CA GLY A 3 6.07 2.71 0.97
C GLY A 3 4.90 3.57 1.42
N CYS A 4 3.73 2.95 1.67
CA CYS A 4 2.56 3.67 2.19
C CYS A 4 2.81 4.32 3.55
N THR A 5 3.52 3.63 4.45
CA THR A 5 3.84 4.16 5.79
C THR A 5 4.74 5.39 5.69
N LEU A 6 5.78 5.32 4.86
CA LEU A 6 6.68 6.44 4.60
C LEU A 6 5.94 7.62 3.95
N PHE A 7 5.06 7.35 2.98
CA PHE A 7 4.28 8.39 2.33
C PHE A 7 3.35 9.11 3.30
N VAL A 8 2.62 8.37 4.15
CA VAL A 8 1.76 8.97 5.19
C VAL A 8 2.58 9.86 6.11
N ALA A 9 3.70 9.37 6.64
CA ALA A 9 4.55 10.15 7.52
C ALA A 9 5.10 11.42 6.83
N LEU A 10 5.51 11.31 5.56
CA LEU A 10 5.94 12.46 4.76
C LEU A 10 4.79 13.46 4.56
N TRP A 11 3.60 12.99 4.21
CA TRP A 11 2.46 13.85 3.91
C TRP A 11 2.02 14.64 5.14
N GLU A 12 2.05 14.01 6.32
CA GLU A 12 1.77 14.68 7.60
C GLU A 12 2.90 15.62 8.03
N LEU A 13 4.17 15.27 7.77
CA LEU A 13 5.29 16.17 8.02
C LEU A 13 5.13 17.48 7.23
N LEU A 14 4.58 17.40 6.02
CA LEU A 14 4.28 18.57 5.19
C LEU A 14 3.18 19.47 5.78
N ASP A 15 2.42 19.04 6.79
CA ASP A 15 1.50 19.92 7.52
C ASP A 15 2.20 20.76 8.59
N ILE A 16 3.41 20.37 8.99
CA ILE A 16 4.14 20.97 10.11
C ILE A 16 5.26 21.91 9.63
N VAL A 17 5.90 21.59 8.50
CA VAL A 17 7.02 22.39 7.97
C VAL A 17 6.53 23.66 7.25
N SER A 18 7.28 24.75 7.37
CA SER A 18 6.87 26.10 6.93
C SER A 18 6.54 26.23 5.43
N ASN A 19 7.15 25.41 4.58
CA ASN A 19 6.91 25.37 3.14
C ASN A 19 6.04 24.19 2.68
N GLY A 20 5.48 23.43 3.62
CA GLY A 20 4.85 22.14 3.31
C GLY A 20 3.55 22.26 2.53
N ALA A 21 2.72 23.27 2.81
CA ALA A 21 1.54 23.58 1.99
C ALA A 21 1.92 23.94 0.55
N THR A 22 3.01 24.69 0.34
CA THR A 22 3.53 25.00 -1.00
C THR A 22 3.99 23.73 -1.72
N ILE A 23 4.63 22.80 -1.01
CA ILE A 23 5.04 21.51 -1.58
C ILE A 23 3.81 20.68 -1.96
N LYS A 24 2.84 20.49 -1.06
CA LYS A 24 1.59 19.76 -1.34
C LYS A 24 0.86 20.32 -2.56
N ASN A 25 0.73 21.64 -2.67
CA ASN A 25 0.10 22.31 -3.82
C ASN A 25 0.82 22.10 -5.16
N ARG A 26 2.12 21.79 -5.12
CA ARG A 26 2.91 21.48 -6.32
C ARG A 26 2.81 20.01 -6.74
N VAL A 27 2.36 19.12 -5.87
CA VAL A 27 2.18 17.70 -6.19
C VAL A 27 0.98 17.54 -7.12
N LYS A 28 1.26 17.12 -8.36
CA LYS A 28 0.23 16.96 -9.40
C LYS A 28 -0.46 15.60 -9.39
N GLY A 29 0.18 14.59 -8.81
CA GLY A 29 -0.39 13.26 -8.70
C GLY A 29 0.50 12.32 -7.89
N ILE A 30 0.00 11.11 -7.66
CA ILE A 30 0.71 10.04 -6.96
C ILE A 30 0.51 8.72 -7.70
N ILE A 31 1.58 7.92 -7.78
CA ILE A 31 1.54 6.56 -8.30
C ILE A 31 1.76 5.63 -7.12
N PHE A 32 0.81 4.74 -6.88
CA PHE A 32 0.92 3.67 -5.92
C PHE A 32 1.26 2.37 -6.64
N ASP A 33 2.38 1.76 -6.25
CA ASP A 33 2.80 0.44 -6.70
C ASP A 33 2.56 -0.56 -5.57
N SER A 34 1.69 -1.54 -5.82
CA SER A 34 1.16 -2.52 -4.86
C SER A 34 0.66 -1.92 -3.54
N SER A 35 0.12 -0.69 -3.52
CA SER A 35 -0.31 0.04 -2.31
C SER A 35 -1.50 0.99 -2.58
N PRO A 36 -2.12 1.58 -1.54
CA PRO A 36 -2.12 1.15 -0.15
C PRO A 36 -2.96 -0.13 0.00
N ALA A 37 -2.49 -1.07 0.82
CA ALA A 37 -3.18 -2.33 1.05
C ALA A 37 -3.33 -2.64 2.54
N ASN A 38 -4.47 -3.21 2.91
CA ASN A 38 -4.72 -3.70 4.26
C ASN A 38 -4.13 -5.11 4.42
N VAL A 39 -2.81 -5.15 4.62
CA VAL A 39 -2.05 -6.40 4.72
C VAL A 39 -2.46 -7.19 5.97
N GLN A 40 -2.88 -8.43 5.77
CA GLN A 40 -3.29 -9.34 6.83
C GLN A 40 -2.09 -10.01 7.54
N PRO A 41 -2.21 -10.42 8.81
CA PRO A 41 -1.12 -11.06 9.55
C PRO A 41 -0.45 -12.23 8.82
N MET A 42 -1.24 -13.08 8.13
CA MET A 42 -0.72 -14.19 7.34
C MET A 42 0.09 -13.74 6.11
N GLN A 43 -0.31 -12.64 5.47
CA GLN A 43 0.40 -12.07 4.33
C GLN A 43 1.74 -11.46 4.77
N ILE A 44 1.76 -10.76 5.93
CA ILE A 44 3.01 -10.28 6.53
C ILE A 44 3.91 -11.47 6.89
N ALA A 45 3.36 -12.51 7.49
CA ALA A 45 4.12 -13.71 7.86
C ALA A 45 4.72 -14.42 6.64
N ASN A 46 3.99 -14.48 5.52
CA ASN A 46 4.52 -14.96 4.24
C ASN A 46 5.74 -14.15 3.80
N ALA A 47 5.59 -12.83 3.73
CA ALA A 47 6.64 -11.92 3.27
C ALA A 47 7.89 -12.01 4.16
N VAL A 48 7.72 -11.96 5.48
CA VAL A 48 8.82 -12.06 6.45
C VAL A 48 9.51 -13.43 6.32
N THR A 49 8.74 -14.52 6.29
CA THR A 49 9.33 -15.88 6.15
C THR A 49 10.08 -16.04 4.85
N PHE A 50 9.59 -15.47 3.74
CA PHE A 50 10.29 -15.50 2.47
C PHE A 50 11.62 -14.75 2.54
N ALA A 51 11.65 -13.58 3.17
CA ALA A 51 12.83 -12.75 3.29
C ALA A 51 13.88 -13.30 4.28
N THR A 52 13.45 -13.86 5.42
CA THR A 52 14.36 -14.31 6.48
C THR A 52 14.75 -15.78 6.35
N LEU A 53 13.86 -16.62 5.81
CA LEU A 53 14.08 -18.07 5.64
C LEU A 53 13.81 -18.49 4.17
N PRO A 54 14.73 -18.20 3.23
CA PRO A 54 14.58 -18.61 1.84
C PRO A 54 14.57 -20.15 1.71
N LYS A 55 13.76 -20.67 0.78
CA LYS A 55 13.59 -22.13 0.53
C LYS A 55 14.91 -22.84 0.24
N SER A 56 15.88 -22.15 -0.36
CA SER A 56 17.16 -22.74 -0.76
C SER A 56 18.08 -23.11 0.40
N LYS A 57 17.81 -22.64 1.63
CA LYS A 57 18.74 -22.81 2.77
C LYS A 57 18.15 -23.56 3.98
N TYR A 58 16.82 -23.67 4.10
CA TYR A 58 16.17 -24.17 5.31
C TYR A 58 15.20 -25.31 5.00
N SER A 59 15.02 -26.24 5.95
CA SER A 59 14.16 -27.40 5.75
C SER A 59 12.70 -27.00 5.55
N GLU A 60 12.01 -27.77 4.71
CA GLU A 60 10.57 -27.62 4.44
C GLU A 60 9.70 -27.84 5.70
N ILE A 61 10.25 -28.42 6.76
CA ILE A 61 9.55 -28.65 8.03
C ILE A 61 9.64 -27.41 8.93
N PHE A 62 10.78 -26.72 9.01
CA PHE A 62 10.94 -25.57 9.92
C PHE A 62 10.21 -24.31 9.43
N ARG A 63 10.12 -24.11 8.12
CA ARG A 63 9.47 -22.94 7.52
C ARG A 63 8.00 -22.77 7.92
N PRO A 64 7.11 -23.79 7.84
CA PRO A 64 5.71 -23.63 8.23
C PRO A 64 5.55 -23.29 9.71
N PHE A 65 6.35 -23.89 10.61
CA PHE A 65 6.33 -23.54 12.03
C PHE A 65 6.76 -22.09 12.27
N TYR A 66 7.86 -21.66 11.66
CA TYR A 66 8.30 -20.27 11.76
C TYR A 66 7.25 -19.29 11.24
N LYS A 67 6.67 -19.57 10.08
CA LYS A 67 5.58 -18.76 9.52
C LYS A 67 4.39 -18.66 10.48
N LEU A 68 4.01 -19.77 11.12
CA LEU A 68 2.91 -19.77 12.10
C LEU A 68 3.24 -18.92 13.33
N LEU A 69 4.48 -18.98 13.83
CA LEU A 69 4.92 -18.13 14.94
C LEU A 69 4.85 -16.64 14.58
N ILE A 70 5.34 -16.26 13.39
CA ILE A 70 5.27 -14.88 12.90
C ILE A 70 3.81 -14.44 12.71
N ALA A 71 2.97 -15.29 12.12
CA ALA A 71 1.55 -15.01 11.95
C ALA A 71 0.84 -14.81 13.30
N GLY A 72 1.14 -15.66 14.29
CA GLY A 72 0.62 -15.55 15.66
C GLY A 72 1.01 -14.20 16.27
N PHE A 73 2.28 -13.81 16.17
CA PHE A 73 2.76 -12.51 16.67
C PHE A 73 2.00 -11.32 16.04
N PHE A 74 1.91 -11.25 14.70
CA PHE A 74 1.17 -10.17 14.03
C PHE A 74 -0.33 -10.22 14.30
N THR A 75 -0.90 -11.40 14.54
CA THR A 75 -2.31 -11.55 14.93
C THR A 75 -2.53 -10.99 16.32
N SER A 76 -1.62 -11.23 17.27
CA SER A 76 -1.66 -10.62 18.60
C SER A 76 -1.56 -9.09 18.55
N LEU A 77 -0.69 -8.54 17.70
CA LEU A 77 -0.62 -7.10 17.48
C LEU A 77 -1.94 -6.54 16.94
N ARG A 78 -2.53 -7.20 15.94
CA ARG A 78 -3.83 -6.81 15.39
C ARG A 78 -4.97 -6.91 16.41
N ALA A 79 -4.98 -7.96 17.24
CA ALA A 79 -5.95 -8.10 18.31
C ALA A 79 -5.80 -6.99 19.35
N PHE A 80 -4.56 -6.58 19.66
CA PHE A 80 -4.30 -5.47 20.56
C PHE A 80 -4.78 -4.13 19.98
N GLU A 81 -4.60 -3.87 18.67
CA GLU A 81 -5.20 -2.70 17.99
C GLU A 81 -6.72 -2.70 18.11
N TRP A 82 -7.36 -3.86 17.89
CA TRP A 82 -8.81 -4.00 18.01
C TRP A 82 -9.28 -3.77 19.45
N ILE A 83 -8.56 -4.28 20.45
CA ILE A 83 -8.86 -4.01 21.87
C ILE A 83 -8.74 -2.52 22.17
N GLN A 84 -7.69 -1.85 21.69
CA GLN A 84 -7.54 -0.40 21.84
C GLN A 84 -8.69 0.38 21.21
N SER A 85 -9.29 -0.12 20.12
CA SER A 85 -10.40 0.57 19.45
C SER A 85 -11.67 0.73 20.30
N PHE A 86 -11.83 -0.06 21.36
CA PHE A 86 -12.92 0.12 22.34
C PHE A 86 -12.73 1.36 23.21
N PHE A 87 -11.48 1.83 23.36
CA PHE A 87 -11.13 2.98 24.19
C PHE A 87 -10.77 4.22 23.37
N ASP A 88 -10.29 4.01 22.13
CA ASP A 88 -9.87 5.07 21.22
C ASP A 88 -10.36 4.77 19.80
N SER A 89 -11.35 5.53 19.32
CA SER A 89 -11.90 5.38 17.96
C SER A 89 -10.87 5.59 16.85
N THR A 90 -9.73 6.23 17.15
CA THR A 90 -8.63 6.48 16.23
C THR A 90 -7.51 5.42 16.31
N ALA A 91 -7.66 4.38 17.13
CA ALA A 91 -6.62 3.37 17.36
C ALA A 91 -6.10 2.72 16.06
N PHE A 92 -7.00 2.42 15.12
CA PHE A 92 -6.61 1.85 13.82
C PHE A 92 -5.76 2.81 12.98
N GLU A 93 -6.11 4.09 12.99
CA GLU A 93 -5.40 5.11 12.21
C GLU A 93 -4.00 5.35 12.77
N LYS A 94 -3.86 5.40 14.10
CA LYS A 94 -2.57 5.60 14.77
C LYS A 94 -1.60 4.45 14.52
N ASN A 95 -2.11 3.22 14.46
CA ASN A 95 -1.28 2.03 14.42
C ASN A 95 -1.12 1.45 13.01
N ASN A 96 -1.96 1.86 12.04
CA ASN A 96 -1.96 1.26 10.71
C ASN A 96 -2.06 2.32 9.58
N ALA A 97 -1.03 2.36 8.74
CA ALA A 97 -0.92 3.29 7.63
C ALA A 97 -2.08 3.19 6.61
N TYR A 98 -2.67 2.01 6.41
CA TYR A 98 -3.82 1.86 5.51
C TYR A 98 -5.06 2.59 6.03
N PHE A 99 -5.36 2.45 7.33
CA PHE A 99 -6.46 3.18 7.94
C PHE A 99 -6.13 4.67 8.07
N ARG A 100 -4.85 5.02 8.26
CA ARG A 100 -4.41 6.41 8.32
C ARG A 100 -4.59 7.13 6.99
N ILE A 101 -4.09 6.56 5.89
CA ILE A 101 -4.18 7.19 4.57
C ILE A 101 -5.62 7.33 4.09
N LEU A 102 -6.52 6.42 4.48
CA LEU A 102 -7.96 6.57 4.24
C LEU A 102 -8.54 7.85 4.85
N LYS A 103 -7.98 8.36 5.96
CA LYS A 103 -8.48 9.59 6.60
C LYS A 103 -7.86 10.87 6.07
N ILE A 104 -6.78 10.78 5.29
CA ILE A 104 -6.17 11.96 4.66
C ILE A 104 -7.10 12.46 3.54
N LEU A 105 -7.61 13.68 3.69
CA LEU A 105 -8.59 14.27 2.78
C LEU A 105 -7.94 15.05 1.63
N ASP A 106 -6.70 15.49 1.82
CA ASP A 106 -5.97 16.38 0.91
C ASP A 106 -4.94 15.64 0.05
N LEU A 107 -5.10 14.33 -0.16
CA LEU A 107 -4.25 13.56 -1.06
C LEU A 107 -4.24 14.15 -2.48
N PRO A 108 -3.17 13.94 -3.27
CA PRO A 108 -3.11 14.43 -4.65
C PRO A 108 -4.33 13.99 -5.46
N LYS A 109 -4.92 14.93 -6.22
CA LYS A 109 -6.18 14.72 -6.95
C LYS A 109 -6.12 13.67 -8.07
N ASN A 110 -4.92 13.39 -8.57
CA ASN A 110 -4.69 12.42 -9.64
C ASN A 110 -3.90 11.25 -9.06
N GLN A 111 -4.43 10.04 -9.18
CA GLN A 111 -3.88 8.84 -8.56
C GLN A 111 -3.82 7.70 -9.57
N LEU A 112 -2.67 7.05 -9.67
CA LEU A 112 -2.48 5.83 -10.44
C LEU A 112 -2.21 4.66 -9.50
N PHE A 113 -2.94 3.56 -9.65
CA PHE A 113 -2.73 2.34 -8.88
C PHE A 113 -2.24 1.22 -9.80
N LEU A 114 -1.13 0.59 -9.44
CA LEU A 114 -0.50 -0.52 -10.15
C LEU A 114 -0.46 -1.72 -9.21
N TYR A 115 -1.16 -2.80 -9.55
CA TYR A 115 -1.30 -3.98 -8.66
C TYR A 115 -1.66 -5.24 -9.45
N SER A 116 -1.69 -6.39 -8.77
CA SER A 116 -2.02 -7.67 -9.41
C SER A 116 -2.91 -8.54 -8.53
N ASN A 117 -3.78 -9.35 -9.16
CA ASN A 117 -4.58 -10.36 -8.46
C ASN A 117 -3.72 -11.49 -7.85
N SER A 118 -2.49 -11.68 -8.32
CA SER A 118 -1.57 -12.69 -7.79
C SER A 118 -0.59 -12.16 -6.75
N ASP A 119 -0.77 -10.92 -6.28
CA ASP A 119 0.06 -10.36 -5.21
C ASP A 119 -0.32 -11.02 -3.86
N GLU A 120 0.52 -11.96 -3.40
CA GLU A 120 0.30 -12.67 -2.15
C GLU A 120 0.50 -11.79 -0.89
N ILE A 121 1.07 -10.59 -1.04
CA ILE A 121 1.39 -9.68 0.07
C ILE A 121 0.31 -8.61 0.17
N CYS A 122 -0.05 -7.97 -0.94
CA CYS A 122 -1.01 -6.87 -0.97
C CYS A 122 -2.27 -7.33 -1.70
N SER A 123 -3.36 -7.54 -0.95
CA SER A 123 -4.61 -7.98 -1.57
C SER A 123 -5.18 -6.90 -2.48
N ASP A 124 -5.47 -7.31 -3.71
CA ASP A 124 -6.22 -6.54 -4.70
C ASP A 124 -7.53 -6.02 -4.12
N HIS A 125 -8.26 -6.82 -3.36
CA HIS A 125 -9.50 -6.40 -2.70
C HIS A 125 -9.35 -5.13 -1.85
N SER A 126 -8.28 -5.03 -1.05
CA SER A 126 -8.08 -3.84 -0.20
C SER A 126 -7.65 -2.62 -1.00
N ILE A 127 -6.93 -2.82 -2.10
CA ILE A 127 -6.55 -1.74 -3.03
C ILE A 127 -7.81 -1.25 -3.77
N GLU A 128 -8.67 -2.16 -4.22
CA GLU A 128 -9.94 -1.84 -4.88
C GLU A 128 -10.90 -1.09 -3.96
N ASP A 129 -11.00 -1.50 -2.68
CA ASP A 129 -11.78 -0.78 -1.68
C ASP A 129 -11.26 0.66 -1.50
N PHE A 130 -9.93 0.84 -1.48
CA PHE A 130 -9.33 2.16 -1.43
C PHE A 130 -9.61 2.98 -2.69
N ILE A 131 -9.43 2.39 -3.88
CA ILE A 131 -9.74 3.01 -5.18
C ILE A 131 -11.19 3.47 -5.22
N LYS A 132 -12.12 2.64 -4.79
CA LYS A 132 -13.54 2.96 -4.71
C LYS A 132 -13.78 4.16 -3.81
N ASN A 133 -13.19 4.18 -2.62
CA ASN A 133 -13.33 5.30 -1.69
C ASN A 133 -12.77 6.61 -2.27
N GLN A 134 -11.66 6.55 -3.00
CA GLN A 134 -11.08 7.73 -3.67
C GLN A 134 -11.98 8.22 -4.82
N LYS A 135 -12.53 7.33 -5.64
CA LYS A 135 -13.48 7.68 -6.70
C LYS A 135 -14.76 8.32 -6.13
N GLU A 136 -15.29 7.82 -5.02
CA GLU A 136 -16.44 8.40 -4.31
C GLU A 136 -16.17 9.83 -3.81
N ARG A 137 -14.90 10.17 -3.52
CA ARG A 137 -14.46 11.52 -3.17
C ARG A 137 -14.22 12.44 -4.37
N GLY A 138 -14.48 11.97 -5.59
CA GLY A 138 -14.24 12.74 -6.82
C GLY A 138 -12.76 12.86 -7.19
N ILE A 139 -11.91 11.94 -6.73
CA ILE A 139 -10.49 11.86 -7.11
C ILE A 139 -10.38 11.22 -8.50
N ASN A 140 -9.49 11.75 -9.34
CA ASN A 140 -9.18 11.19 -10.64
C ASN A 140 -8.31 9.95 -10.45
N VAL A 141 -8.86 8.77 -10.76
CA VAL A 141 -8.16 7.51 -10.55
C VAL A 141 -7.96 6.76 -11.87
N LEU A 142 -6.69 6.46 -12.17
CA LEU A 142 -6.29 5.43 -13.13
C LEU A 142 -5.84 4.18 -12.36
N SER A 143 -6.08 3.00 -12.92
CA SER A 143 -5.71 1.74 -12.27
C SER A 143 -5.36 0.68 -13.30
N GLN A 144 -4.30 -0.07 -13.05
CA GLN A 144 -3.91 -1.26 -13.81
C GLN A 144 -3.82 -2.45 -12.85
N CYS A 145 -4.68 -3.45 -13.10
CA CYS A 145 -4.67 -4.73 -12.41
C CYS A 145 -4.20 -5.82 -13.37
N TRP A 146 -3.01 -6.38 -13.12
CA TRP A 146 -2.53 -7.54 -13.87
C TRP A 146 -3.08 -8.84 -13.30
N LYS A 147 -3.44 -9.79 -14.17
CA LYS A 147 -3.83 -11.14 -13.74
C LYS A 147 -2.72 -11.86 -12.98
N THR A 148 -1.49 -11.72 -13.46
CA THR A 148 -0.31 -12.40 -12.89
C THR A 148 0.90 -11.49 -12.85
N SER A 149 1.32 -11.12 -11.66
CA SER A 149 2.60 -10.51 -11.33
C SER A 149 2.87 -10.60 -9.83
N GLU A 150 4.10 -10.89 -9.42
CA GLU A 150 4.49 -10.90 -8.01
C GLU A 150 4.55 -9.47 -7.43
N HIS A 151 4.44 -9.36 -6.11
CA HIS A 151 4.53 -8.10 -5.36
C HIS A 151 5.77 -7.29 -5.77
N VAL A 152 5.58 -6.03 -6.20
CA VAL A 152 6.66 -5.10 -6.62
C VAL A 152 7.49 -5.63 -7.81
N GLN A 153 6.98 -6.60 -8.57
CA GLN A 153 7.61 -7.12 -9.79
C GLN A 153 6.81 -6.77 -11.06
N HIS A 154 5.84 -5.86 -10.95
CA HIS A 154 4.94 -5.48 -12.04
C HIS A 154 5.70 -4.92 -13.26
N PHE A 155 6.64 -4.00 -13.04
CA PHE A 155 7.49 -3.48 -14.11
C PHE A 155 8.37 -4.57 -14.76
N ARG A 156 8.89 -5.51 -13.97
CA ARG A 156 9.71 -6.62 -14.50
C ARG A 156 8.88 -7.58 -15.34
N ALA A 157 7.65 -7.87 -14.91
CA ALA A 157 6.75 -8.79 -15.59
C ALA A 157 6.10 -8.18 -16.85
N HIS A 158 5.73 -6.89 -16.77
CA HIS A 158 4.94 -6.20 -17.80
C HIS A 158 5.55 -4.81 -18.14
N PRO A 159 6.81 -4.73 -18.60
CA PRO A 159 7.53 -3.47 -18.73
C PRO A 159 6.88 -2.49 -19.71
N GLU A 160 6.34 -2.99 -20.83
CA GLU A 160 5.70 -2.15 -21.85
C GLU A 160 4.39 -1.55 -21.34
N GLU A 161 3.50 -2.37 -20.76
CA GLU A 161 2.22 -1.92 -20.19
C GLU A 161 2.43 -0.96 -19.02
N TYR A 162 3.32 -1.31 -18.09
CA TYR A 162 3.68 -0.47 -16.94
C TYR A 162 4.20 0.89 -17.41
N THR A 163 5.12 0.91 -18.38
CA THR A 163 5.66 2.16 -18.92
C THR A 163 4.58 2.97 -19.63
N LYS A 164 3.73 2.31 -20.42
CA LYS A 164 2.67 2.96 -21.18
C LYS A 164 1.69 3.68 -20.25
N ILE A 165 1.20 3.01 -19.20
CA ILE A 165 0.22 3.63 -18.29
C ILE A 165 0.85 4.73 -17.43
N CYS A 166 2.11 4.57 -17.01
CA CYS A 166 2.84 5.63 -16.31
C CYS A 166 3.02 6.87 -17.20
N LYS A 167 3.38 6.69 -18.47
CA LYS A 167 3.49 7.81 -19.44
C LYS A 167 2.14 8.49 -19.65
N GLN A 168 1.10 7.71 -19.88
CA GLN A 168 -0.26 8.24 -20.02
C GLN A 168 -0.66 9.10 -18.79
N PHE A 169 -0.44 8.60 -17.58
CA PHE A 169 -0.73 9.36 -16.36
C PHE A 169 0.06 10.68 -16.27
N LEU A 170 1.33 10.68 -16.70
CA LEU A 170 2.15 11.90 -16.71
C LEU A 170 1.67 12.90 -17.78
N ASP A 171 1.31 12.43 -18.97
CA ASP A 171 0.83 13.26 -20.07
C ASP A 171 -0.54 13.87 -19.72
N ASP A 172 -1.43 13.09 -19.10
CA ASP A 172 -2.79 13.53 -18.73
C ASP A 172 -2.79 14.57 -17.60
N TYR A 173 -1.85 14.47 -16.64
CA TYR A 173 -1.97 15.22 -15.36
C TYR A 173 -0.76 16.07 -14.96
N VAL A 174 0.43 15.80 -15.51
CA VAL A 174 1.67 16.52 -15.15
C VAL A 174 2.10 17.46 -16.27
N ASN A 175 2.03 17.01 -17.51
CA ASN A 175 2.39 17.79 -18.70
C ASN A 175 1.19 17.96 -19.66
N PRO A 176 0.04 18.48 -19.19
CA PRO A 176 -1.10 18.66 -20.08
C PRO A 176 -0.74 19.66 -21.18
N HIS A 177 -0.94 19.25 -22.44
CA HIS A 177 -0.82 20.11 -23.62
C HIS A 177 -1.90 21.20 -23.64
#